data_AF-M3UYW5-F1
#
_entry.id   AF-M3UYW5-F1
#
_cell.length_a   1.000
_cell.length_b   1.000
_cell.length_c   1.000
_cell.angle_alpha   90.00
_cell.angle_beta   90.00
_cell.angle_gamma   90.00
#
_symmetry.space_group_name_H-M   'P 1'
#
loop_
_entity.id
_entity.type
_entity.pdbx_description
1 polymer ?
#
loop_
_entity_poly.entity_id
_entity_poly.type
_entity_poly.pdbx_seq_one_letter_code
_entity_poly.pdbx_strand_id
1 'polypeptide(L)'
;MRRLAAVVAAALLLTGCSTNAAVDEPPAPRPAKALAAEKCDEPTPTGKIDRLGYDLRFTRGAIRIKVRDVRGERCVQFAKWGNANIDVPPDSLLYYFSGGRGDGAQVEFRAVDLAGGKLPDTRPLGRLDHPINATVGVSIDGVYYTSPTCALTLTVSNSRRAAGRFACPQALAQTANPFDPSDDVSFDDPPASPPPATAVLSGRFDVY
;
A
#
# COMPACT_ATOMS: atom_id res chain seq x y z
N MET A 1 45.51 -25.04 -62.07
CA MET A 1 44.22 -24.65 -61.46
C MET A 1 44.04 -25.44 -60.17
N ARG A 2 44.26 -24.83 -58.99
CA ARG A 2 44.04 -25.48 -57.69
C ARG A 2 43.48 -24.48 -56.70
N ARG A 3 42.32 -24.82 -56.14
CA ARG A 3 41.49 -24.03 -55.22
C ARG A 3 41.99 -24.22 -53.78
N LEU A 4 41.84 -23.15 -52.99
CA LEU A 4 42.06 -23.09 -51.55
C LEU A 4 41.14 -24.05 -50.79
N ALA A 5 41.64 -24.58 -49.67
CA ALA A 5 40.82 -25.08 -48.57
C ALA A 5 41.38 -24.51 -47.26
N ALA A 6 40.54 -23.73 -46.58
CA ALA A 6 40.80 -23.13 -45.28
C ALA A 6 40.35 -24.08 -44.17
N VAL A 7 41.14 -24.20 -43.10
CA VAL A 7 40.76 -24.90 -41.87
C VAL A 7 40.39 -23.84 -40.82
N VAL A 8 39.14 -23.92 -40.35
CA VAL A 8 38.54 -23.05 -39.34
C VAL A 8 38.88 -23.58 -37.94
N ALA A 9 39.51 -22.76 -37.11
CA ALA A 9 39.67 -23.02 -35.68
C ALA A 9 38.46 -22.44 -34.92
N ALA A 10 37.69 -23.32 -34.28
CA ALA A 10 36.58 -22.94 -33.42
C ALA A 10 37.10 -22.62 -32.01
N ALA A 11 37.02 -21.36 -31.60
CA ALA A 11 37.18 -20.95 -30.20
C ALA A 11 35.79 -20.86 -29.55
N LEU A 12 35.53 -21.76 -28.60
CA LEU A 12 34.35 -21.75 -27.73
C LEU A 12 34.48 -20.59 -26.73
N LEU A 13 33.78 -19.49 -26.97
CA LEU A 13 33.56 -18.43 -25.99
C LEU A 13 32.31 -18.79 -25.16
N LEU A 14 32.54 -19.11 -23.89
CA LEU A 14 31.49 -19.20 -22.87
C LEU A 14 30.99 -17.78 -22.55
N THR A 15 29.97 -17.32 -23.27
CA THR A 15 29.23 -16.11 -22.89
C THR A 15 28.21 -16.48 -21.82
N GLY A 16 28.52 -16.19 -20.56
CA GLY A 16 27.54 -16.20 -19.48
C GLY A 16 26.52 -15.09 -19.72
N CYS A 17 25.26 -15.46 -19.95
CA CYS A 17 24.14 -14.52 -20.01
C CYS A 17 23.80 -14.03 -18.59
N SER A 18 24.50 -13.00 -18.13
CA SER A 18 23.99 -12.12 -17.07
C SER A 18 23.19 -11.02 -17.78
N THR A 19 21.89 -11.25 -17.97
CA THR A 19 20.95 -10.15 -18.20
C THR A 19 20.75 -9.47 -16.87
N ASN A 20 21.53 -8.42 -16.62
CA ASN A 20 21.20 -7.39 -15.63
C ASN A 20 19.87 -6.75 -16.06
N ALA A 21 18.75 -7.33 -15.63
CA ALA A 21 17.49 -6.61 -15.65
C ALA A 21 17.71 -5.41 -14.71
N ALA A 22 17.78 -4.21 -15.28
CA ALA A 22 17.73 -2.99 -14.50
C ALA A 22 16.49 -3.07 -13.61
N VAL A 23 16.70 -3.11 -12.31
CA VAL A 23 15.60 -2.95 -11.35
C VAL A 23 15.12 -1.52 -11.55
N ASP A 24 13.92 -1.35 -12.11
CA ASP A 24 13.26 -0.05 -12.17
C ASP A 24 13.05 0.43 -10.73
N GLU A 25 13.95 1.30 -10.27
CA GLU A 25 13.86 1.88 -8.95
C GLU A 25 12.62 2.79 -8.91
N PRO A 26 11.71 2.62 -7.93
CA PRO A 26 10.55 3.49 -7.81
C PRO A 26 10.99 4.96 -7.71
N PRO A 27 10.24 5.90 -8.33
CA PRO A 27 10.60 7.32 -8.24
C PRO A 27 10.63 7.78 -6.78
N ALA A 28 11.49 8.74 -6.46
CA ALA A 28 11.58 9.27 -5.11
C ALA A 28 10.20 9.71 -4.57
N PRO A 29 9.86 9.38 -3.32
CA PRO A 29 8.60 9.81 -2.72
C PRO A 29 8.39 11.32 -2.76
N ARG A 30 7.13 11.73 -2.91
CA ARG A 30 6.74 13.14 -2.77
C ARG A 30 6.54 13.47 -1.28
N PRO A 31 6.91 14.68 -0.83
CA PRO A 31 6.66 15.13 0.53
C PRO A 31 5.19 15.01 0.94
N ALA A 32 4.96 14.64 2.19
CA ALA A 32 3.64 14.71 2.81
C ALA A 32 3.06 16.13 2.71
N LYS A 33 1.74 16.24 2.48
CA LYS A 33 1.05 17.52 2.43
C LYS A 33 0.10 17.67 3.61
N ALA A 34 0.32 18.67 4.47
CA ALA A 34 -0.64 19.09 5.47
C ALA A 34 -1.88 19.72 4.80
N LEU A 35 -3.05 19.37 5.30
CA LEU A 35 -4.34 19.85 4.81
C LEU A 35 -5.18 20.40 5.97
N ALA A 36 -6.18 21.22 5.63
CA ALA A 36 -7.23 21.58 6.57
C ALA A 36 -8.04 20.32 6.97
N ALA A 37 -8.52 20.27 8.21
CA ALA A 37 -9.09 19.07 8.83
C ALA A 37 -10.26 18.47 8.01
N GLU A 38 -11.11 19.33 7.46
CA GLU A 38 -12.29 18.98 6.66
C GLU A 38 -11.94 18.28 5.33
N LYS A 39 -10.70 18.43 4.84
CA LYS A 39 -10.27 17.79 3.58
C LYS A 39 -10.19 16.27 3.69
N CYS A 40 -10.03 15.75 4.90
CA CYS A 40 -10.07 14.32 5.17
C CYS A 40 -11.53 13.77 5.21
N ASP A 41 -12.52 14.64 5.39
CA ASP A 41 -13.93 14.25 5.50
C ASP A 41 -14.70 14.33 4.18
N GLU A 42 -14.12 14.95 3.15
CA GLU A 42 -14.70 15.06 1.81
C GLU A 42 -15.12 13.68 1.25
N PRO A 43 -16.23 13.57 0.51
CA PRO A 43 -16.73 12.31 -0.04
C PRO A 43 -15.81 11.73 -1.11
N THR A 44 -15.70 10.41 -1.14
CA THR A 44 -14.97 9.69 -2.19
C THR A 44 -15.80 9.55 -3.46
N PRO A 45 -15.14 9.48 -4.64
CA PRO A 45 -15.81 9.11 -5.89
C PRO A 45 -16.54 7.78 -5.75
N THR A 46 -17.71 7.67 -6.37
CA THR A 46 -18.53 6.45 -6.40
C THR A 46 -18.48 5.81 -7.79
N GLY A 47 -18.66 4.50 -7.84
CA GLY A 47 -18.66 3.74 -9.08
C GLY A 47 -18.89 2.25 -8.87
N LYS A 48 -18.63 1.46 -9.91
CA LYS A 48 -18.73 -0.01 -9.83
C LYS A 48 -17.67 -0.58 -8.89
N ILE A 49 -18.08 -1.55 -8.08
CA ILE A 49 -17.19 -2.37 -7.24
C ILE A 49 -17.15 -3.77 -7.84
N ASP A 50 -16.09 -4.06 -8.57
CA ASP A 50 -15.68 -5.39 -8.99
C ASP A 50 -15.06 -6.12 -7.81
N ARG A 51 -15.73 -7.20 -7.39
CA ARG A 51 -15.44 -7.91 -6.13
C ARG A 51 -14.42 -9.03 -6.27
N LEU A 52 -13.73 -9.06 -7.40
CA LEU A 52 -12.83 -10.16 -7.75
C LEU A 52 -11.39 -9.92 -7.28
N GLY A 53 -11.01 -8.66 -7.05
CA GLY A 53 -9.72 -8.32 -6.44
C GLY A 53 -8.50 -8.75 -7.24
N TYR A 54 -8.62 -8.87 -8.56
CA TYR A 54 -7.51 -9.17 -9.46
C TYR A 54 -7.42 -8.15 -10.60
N ASP A 55 -6.25 -8.06 -11.24
CA ASP A 55 -5.98 -7.12 -12.35
C ASP A 55 -6.16 -5.65 -11.94
N LEU A 56 -5.82 -5.37 -10.68
CA LEU A 56 -5.86 -4.03 -10.11
C LEU A 56 -4.48 -3.38 -10.21
N ARG A 57 -4.38 -2.35 -11.05
CA ARG A 57 -3.13 -1.64 -11.33
C ARG A 57 -3.30 -0.14 -11.20
N PHE A 58 -2.67 0.45 -10.19
CA PHE A 58 -2.80 1.88 -9.88
C PHE A 58 -1.44 2.54 -9.71
N THR A 59 -1.17 3.56 -10.51
CA THR A 59 0.12 4.27 -10.52
C THR A 59 0.01 5.64 -9.86
N ARG A 60 -1.21 6.15 -9.70
CA ARG A 60 -1.51 7.50 -9.23
C ARG A 60 -2.56 7.46 -8.15
N GLY A 61 -2.79 8.63 -7.57
CA GLY A 61 -3.74 8.83 -6.50
C GLY A 61 -3.09 9.26 -5.20
N ALA A 62 -3.90 9.25 -4.15
CA ALA A 62 -3.50 9.68 -2.82
C ALA A 62 -4.38 9.07 -1.75
N ILE A 63 -3.85 9.06 -0.54
CA ILE A 63 -4.61 8.87 0.69
C ILE A 63 -4.63 10.20 1.44
N ARG A 64 -5.76 10.52 2.05
CA ARG A 64 -5.91 11.60 3.03
C ARG A 64 -6.31 10.97 4.34
N ILE A 65 -5.50 11.17 5.36
CA ILE A 65 -5.67 10.54 6.67
C ILE A 65 -5.70 11.61 7.76
N LYS A 66 -6.74 11.53 8.57
CA LYS A 66 -6.91 12.27 9.80
C LYS A 66 -6.36 11.41 10.92
N VAL A 67 -5.41 11.95 11.66
CA VAL A 67 -4.82 11.33 12.85
C VAL A 67 -5.16 12.20 14.04
N ARG A 68 -5.80 11.59 15.05
CA ARG A 68 -6.10 12.24 16.32
C ARG A 68 -5.42 11.48 17.44
N ASP A 69 -4.37 12.07 17.99
CA ASP A 69 -3.56 11.54 19.09
C ASP A 69 -3.48 12.57 20.23
N VAL A 70 -2.59 12.34 21.20
CA VAL A 70 -2.38 13.26 22.34
C VAL A 70 -1.84 14.63 21.96
N ARG A 71 -1.28 14.79 20.75
CA ARG A 71 -0.76 16.07 20.22
C ARG A 71 -1.83 16.87 19.50
N GLY A 72 -2.99 16.27 19.23
CA GLY A 72 -4.13 16.92 18.58
C GLY A 72 -4.62 16.18 17.33
N GLU A 73 -5.37 16.90 16.50
CA GLU A 73 -5.91 16.38 15.24
C GLU A 73 -5.17 17.01 14.05
N ARG A 74 -4.80 16.17 13.07
CA ARG A 74 -4.14 16.58 11.84
C ARG A 74 -4.68 15.82 10.64
N CYS A 75 -4.86 16.53 9.52
CA CYS A 75 -5.18 15.92 8.23
C CYS A 75 -3.97 16.02 7.32
N VAL A 76 -3.48 14.89 6.83
CA VAL A 76 -2.32 14.83 5.93
C VAL A 76 -2.65 14.03 4.69
N GLN A 77 -1.94 14.33 3.60
CA GLN A 77 -2.05 13.62 2.33
C GLN A 77 -0.71 13.02 1.93
N PHE A 78 -0.75 11.75 1.53
CA PHE A 78 0.36 11.03 0.92
C PHE A 78 0.01 10.62 -0.50
N ALA A 79 1.00 10.69 -1.39
CA ALA A 79 0.84 10.25 -2.77
C ALA A 79 0.94 8.73 -2.87
N LYS A 80 0.18 8.12 -3.80
CA LYS A 80 0.38 6.72 -4.19
C LYS A 80 1.85 6.52 -4.55
N TRP A 81 2.45 5.46 -4.00
CA TRP A 81 3.83 5.08 -4.23
C TRP A 81 3.97 3.56 -4.28
N GLY A 82 5.13 3.07 -4.68
CA GLY A 82 5.41 1.63 -4.77
C GLY A 82 4.73 0.95 -5.97
N ASN A 83 4.59 -0.37 -5.89
CA ASN A 83 4.13 -1.21 -6.99
C ASN A 83 2.75 -0.76 -7.53
N ALA A 84 2.59 -0.78 -8.84
CA ALA A 84 1.31 -0.54 -9.48
C ALA A 84 0.34 -1.69 -9.21
N ASN A 85 0.85 -2.94 -9.22
CA ASN A 85 0.08 -4.11 -8.83
C ASN A 85 -0.07 -4.13 -7.31
N ILE A 86 -1.32 -4.17 -6.84
CA ILE A 86 -1.67 -4.15 -5.42
C ILE A 86 -1.97 -5.54 -4.85
N ASP A 87 -2.00 -6.59 -5.68
CA ASP A 87 -2.28 -7.98 -5.30
C ASP A 87 -1.04 -8.65 -4.65
N VAL A 88 -0.33 -7.88 -3.83
CA VAL A 88 0.91 -8.29 -3.15
C VAL A 88 0.78 -7.84 -1.70
N PRO A 89 0.59 -8.76 -0.73
CA PRO A 89 0.55 -10.24 -0.83
C PRO A 89 -0.59 -10.85 -1.66
N PRO A 90 -0.47 -12.10 -2.17
CA PRO A 90 -1.46 -12.72 -3.07
C PRO A 90 -2.89 -12.89 -2.52
N ASP A 91 -3.09 -12.70 -1.21
CA ASP A 91 -4.40 -12.81 -0.54
C ASP A 91 -4.95 -11.46 -0.06
N SER A 92 -4.20 -10.37 -0.24
CA SER A 92 -4.59 -9.03 0.19
C SER A 92 -4.32 -7.98 -0.88
N LEU A 93 -5.05 -6.88 -0.74
CA LEU A 93 -4.92 -5.71 -1.59
C LEU A 93 -4.22 -4.63 -0.79
N LEU A 94 -2.95 -4.38 -1.09
CA LEU A 94 -2.10 -3.45 -0.38
C LEU A 94 -1.91 -2.15 -1.18
N TYR A 95 -2.42 -1.06 -0.62
CA TYR A 95 -2.26 0.28 -1.14
C TYR A 95 -1.21 1.02 -0.31
N TYR A 96 -0.08 1.34 -0.93
CA TYR A 96 1.03 2.02 -0.27
C TYR A 96 1.15 3.47 -0.72
N PHE A 97 1.35 4.38 0.23
CA PHE A 97 1.47 5.81 -0.01
C PHE A 97 2.67 6.35 0.76
N SER A 98 3.49 7.19 0.13
CA SER A 98 4.69 7.73 0.78
C SER A 98 4.67 9.25 0.82
N GLY A 99 5.12 9.78 1.95
CA GLY A 99 5.45 11.18 2.20
C GLY A 99 6.95 11.48 2.15
N GLY A 100 7.78 10.45 1.92
CA GLY A 100 9.24 10.52 2.04
C GLY A 100 9.71 10.70 3.50
N ARG A 101 11.01 10.50 3.74
CA ARG A 101 11.66 10.72 5.05
C ARG A 101 10.98 9.98 6.22
N GLY A 102 10.57 8.72 6.03
CA GLY A 102 9.92 7.96 7.09
C GLY A 102 8.40 8.15 7.20
N ASP A 103 7.83 9.13 6.49
CA ASP A 103 6.39 9.38 6.49
C ASP A 103 5.66 8.60 5.38
N GLY A 104 4.45 8.16 5.69
CA GLY A 104 3.58 7.49 4.72
C GLY A 104 2.35 6.86 5.34
N ALA A 105 1.59 6.15 4.52
CA ALA A 105 0.46 5.38 4.99
C ALA A 105 0.22 4.15 4.11
N GLN A 106 -0.45 3.16 4.68
CA GLN A 106 -0.87 1.96 3.97
C GLN A 106 -2.32 1.62 4.31
N VAL A 107 -3.02 1.05 3.34
CA VAL A 107 -4.32 0.43 3.52
C VAL A 107 -4.24 -0.96 2.95
N GLU A 108 -4.54 -1.97 3.76
CA GLU A 108 -4.55 -3.37 3.37
C GLU A 108 -5.89 -3.99 3.74
N PHE A 109 -6.47 -4.79 2.85
CA PHE A 109 -7.63 -5.61 3.17
C PHE A 109 -7.60 -6.91 2.37
N ARG A 110 -8.28 -7.94 2.87
CA ARG A 110 -8.23 -9.27 2.23
C ARG A 110 -9.07 -9.30 0.96
N ALA A 111 -8.56 -9.97 -0.08
CA ALA A 111 -9.33 -10.20 -1.30
C ALA A 111 -10.62 -11.01 -1.01
N VAL A 112 -10.57 -11.93 -0.04
CA VAL A 112 -11.74 -12.70 0.39
C VAL A 112 -12.84 -11.84 1.03
N ASP A 113 -12.47 -10.77 1.74
CA ASP A 113 -13.46 -9.87 2.36
C ASP A 113 -14.15 -9.03 1.28
N LEU A 114 -13.39 -8.56 0.28
CA LEU A 114 -13.94 -7.93 -0.92
C LEU A 114 -14.92 -8.88 -1.65
N ALA A 115 -14.57 -10.15 -1.76
CA ALA A 115 -15.42 -11.19 -2.35
C ALA A 115 -16.62 -11.59 -1.46
N GLY A 116 -16.72 -11.08 -0.23
CA GLY A 116 -17.82 -11.36 0.70
C GLY A 116 -17.67 -12.67 1.46
N GLY A 117 -16.44 -13.03 1.82
CA GLY A 117 -16.10 -14.24 2.56
C GLY A 117 -16.26 -15.53 1.75
N LYS A 118 -16.45 -15.43 0.43
CA LYS A 118 -16.61 -16.57 -0.47
C LYS A 118 -15.54 -16.51 -1.54
N LEU A 119 -14.79 -17.60 -1.71
CA LEU A 119 -14.00 -17.78 -2.92
C LEU A 119 -14.95 -17.77 -4.12
N PRO A 120 -14.59 -17.13 -5.24
CA PRO A 120 -15.47 -17.00 -6.39
C PRO A 120 -15.77 -18.38 -7.00
N ASP A 121 -16.90 -18.96 -6.61
CA ASP A 121 -17.48 -20.14 -7.26
C ASP A 121 -18.48 -19.64 -8.30
N THR A 122 -17.96 -19.31 -9.50
CA THR A 122 -18.62 -18.94 -10.80
C THR A 122 -19.87 -18.05 -10.81
N ARG A 123 -20.44 -17.72 -9.66
CA ARG A 123 -21.68 -17.00 -9.44
C ARG A 123 -21.37 -15.52 -9.30
N PRO A 124 -22.24 -14.64 -9.80
CA PRO A 124 -22.09 -13.21 -9.60
C PRO A 124 -22.03 -12.88 -8.11
N LEU A 125 -20.97 -12.20 -7.70
CA LEU A 125 -20.87 -11.64 -6.36
C LEU A 125 -21.89 -10.49 -6.26
N GLY A 126 -22.76 -10.53 -5.25
CA GLY A 126 -23.77 -9.49 -5.02
C GLY A 126 -23.14 -8.12 -4.70
N ARG A 127 -23.95 -7.14 -4.30
CA ARG A 127 -23.41 -5.84 -3.87
C ARG A 127 -22.56 -5.99 -2.60
N LEU A 128 -21.52 -5.16 -2.48
CA LEU A 128 -20.84 -4.93 -1.21
C LEU A 128 -21.59 -3.79 -0.50
N ASP A 129 -22.39 -4.14 0.50
CA ASP A 129 -23.33 -3.23 1.19
C ASP A 129 -22.92 -2.91 2.63
N HIS A 130 -21.83 -3.50 3.12
CA HIS A 130 -21.29 -3.28 4.45
C HIS A 130 -19.78 -3.01 4.37
N PRO A 131 -19.21 -2.32 5.39
CA PRO A 131 -17.77 -2.16 5.50
C PRO A 131 -17.05 -3.52 5.63
N ILE A 132 -15.85 -3.61 5.06
CA ILE A 132 -14.93 -4.74 5.25
C ILE A 132 -13.86 -4.38 6.28
N ASN A 133 -13.21 -5.38 6.86
CA ASN A 133 -12.06 -5.15 7.73
C ASN A 133 -10.84 -4.74 6.91
N ALA A 134 -10.09 -3.78 7.42
CA ALA A 134 -8.82 -3.35 6.85
C ALA A 134 -7.77 -3.10 7.93
N THR A 135 -6.51 -3.34 7.56
CA THR A 135 -5.35 -2.84 8.29
C THR A 135 -4.97 -1.48 7.72
N VAL A 136 -4.92 -0.46 8.57
CA VAL A 136 -4.44 0.88 8.19
C VAL A 136 -3.25 1.24 9.04
N GLY A 137 -2.17 1.60 8.37
CA GLY A 137 -0.94 2.08 8.98
C GLY A 137 -0.65 3.51 8.54
N VAL A 138 -0.09 4.33 9.43
CA VAL A 138 0.35 5.69 9.12
C VAL A 138 1.56 6.08 9.94
N SER A 139 2.62 6.53 9.26
CA SER A 139 3.78 7.14 9.90
C SER A 139 3.80 8.62 9.62
N ILE A 140 3.79 9.42 10.68
CA ILE A 140 3.90 10.88 10.62
C ILE A 140 4.68 11.38 11.83
N ASP A 141 5.70 12.19 11.57
CA ASP A 141 6.62 12.75 12.58
C ASP A 141 7.30 11.65 13.40
N GLY A 142 7.76 10.60 12.72
CA GLY A 142 8.52 9.50 13.32
C GLY A 142 7.72 8.54 14.20
N VAL A 143 6.38 8.64 14.23
CA VAL A 143 5.52 7.71 14.95
C VAL A 143 4.65 6.94 13.97
N TYR A 144 4.82 5.62 13.92
CA TYR A 144 3.99 4.72 13.12
C TYR A 144 2.82 4.18 13.96
N TYR A 145 1.60 4.58 13.61
CA TYR A 145 0.37 4.03 14.18
C TYR A 145 -0.21 2.99 13.23
N THR A 146 -0.64 1.85 13.76
CA THR A 146 -1.35 0.81 12.98
C THR A 146 -2.61 0.34 13.69
N SER A 147 -3.61 0.00 12.89
CA SER A 147 -4.86 -0.61 13.34
C SER A 147 -5.26 -1.73 12.39
N PRO A 148 -5.35 -2.99 12.85
CA PRO A 148 -5.78 -4.13 12.03
C PRO A 148 -7.31 -4.29 11.92
N THR A 149 -8.09 -3.44 12.59
CA THR A 149 -9.55 -3.59 12.73
C THR A 149 -10.33 -2.37 12.23
N CYS A 150 -9.80 -1.68 11.21
CA CYS A 150 -10.50 -0.54 10.63
C CYS A 150 -11.71 -0.99 9.82
N ALA A 151 -12.83 -0.26 9.95
CA ALA A 151 -13.96 -0.41 9.06
C ALA A 151 -13.68 0.33 7.75
N LEU A 152 -13.65 -0.38 6.62
CA LEU A 152 -13.40 0.16 5.29
C LEU A 152 -14.65 0.05 4.41
N THR A 153 -15.18 1.19 3.96
CA THR A 153 -16.25 1.28 2.97
C THR A 153 -15.66 1.62 1.61
N LEU A 154 -15.64 0.66 0.69
CA LEU A 154 -15.28 0.90 -0.71
C LEU A 154 -16.42 1.61 -1.44
N THR A 155 -16.10 2.63 -2.23
CA THR A 155 -17.07 3.38 -3.04
C THR A 155 -16.89 3.15 -4.54
N VAL A 156 -15.72 2.68 -4.96
CA VAL A 156 -15.42 2.17 -6.31
C VAL A 156 -14.23 1.22 -6.20
N SER A 157 -14.23 0.14 -6.96
CA SER A 157 -13.09 -0.78 -7.08
C SER A 157 -13.19 -1.47 -8.44
N ASN A 158 -12.28 -1.17 -9.36
CA ASN A 158 -12.18 -1.83 -10.67
C ASN A 158 -10.77 -1.59 -11.23
N SER A 159 -10.46 -2.16 -12.39
CA SER A 159 -9.12 -2.06 -13.02
C SER A 159 -8.65 -0.63 -13.31
N ARG A 160 -9.53 0.39 -13.23
CA ARG A 160 -9.18 1.79 -13.48
C ARG A 160 -9.16 2.67 -12.24
N ARG A 161 -9.87 2.28 -11.18
CA ARG A 161 -9.97 3.10 -9.97
C ARG A 161 -10.35 2.28 -8.75
N ALA A 162 -9.71 2.58 -7.63
CA ALA A 162 -10.17 2.15 -6.32
C ALA A 162 -10.26 3.35 -5.37
N ALA A 163 -11.37 3.49 -4.67
CA ALA A 163 -11.54 4.50 -3.64
C ALA A 163 -12.42 3.99 -2.51
N GLY A 164 -12.16 4.50 -1.31
CA GLY A 164 -12.91 4.12 -0.13
C GLY A 164 -12.60 5.02 1.05
N ARG A 165 -13.40 4.86 2.11
CA ARG A 165 -13.27 5.56 3.38
C ARG A 165 -13.03 4.57 4.49
N PHE A 166 -12.14 4.90 5.40
CA PHE A 166 -11.84 4.05 6.56
C PHE A 166 -12.03 4.79 7.87
N ALA A 167 -12.37 4.04 8.92
CA ALA A 167 -12.42 4.50 10.29
C ALA A 167 -11.79 3.43 11.21
N CYS A 168 -10.81 3.86 11.99
CA CYS A 168 -10.08 3.05 12.94
C CYS A 168 -10.29 3.69 14.32
N PRO A 169 -11.17 3.14 15.17
CA PRO A 169 -11.46 3.72 16.48
C PRO A 169 -10.25 3.70 17.41
N GLN A 170 -9.28 2.83 17.15
CA GLN A 170 -8.04 2.72 17.88
C GLN A 170 -6.91 2.25 16.95
N ALA A 171 -5.79 2.94 16.98
CA ALA A 171 -4.52 2.54 16.39
C ALA A 171 -3.42 2.65 17.46
N LEU A 172 -2.45 1.75 17.40
CA LEU A 172 -1.37 1.64 18.37
C LEU A 172 -0.05 2.02 17.71
N ALA A 173 0.76 2.82 18.40
CA ALA A 173 2.13 3.08 18.01
C ALA A 173 2.93 1.78 17.97
N GLN A 174 3.74 1.60 16.93
CA GLN A 174 4.63 0.46 16.75
C GLN A 174 6.08 0.94 16.75
N THR A 175 6.98 0.04 17.09
CA THR A 175 8.43 0.26 17.00
C THR A 175 8.93 0.13 15.56
N ALA A 176 8.45 -0.88 14.83
CA ALA A 176 8.78 -1.06 13.42
C ALA A 176 8.02 -0.06 12.53
N ASN A 177 8.71 0.64 11.64
CA ASN A 177 8.09 1.60 10.72
C ASN A 177 8.39 1.20 9.27
N PRO A 178 7.43 0.65 8.51
CA PRO A 178 7.65 0.19 7.14
C PRO A 178 7.92 1.31 6.12
N PHE A 179 7.96 2.57 6.57
CA PHE A 179 8.31 3.75 5.79
C PHE A 179 9.71 4.28 6.11
N ASP A 180 10.36 3.79 7.18
CA ASP A 180 11.69 4.21 7.59
C ASP A 180 12.76 3.42 6.81
N PRO A 181 13.65 4.09 6.05
CA PRO A 181 14.73 3.41 5.33
C PRO A 181 15.83 2.85 6.23
N SER A 182 15.83 3.18 7.53
CA SER A 182 16.87 2.85 8.50
C SER A 182 16.44 1.81 9.54
N ASP A 183 15.54 0.89 9.17
CA ASP A 183 14.88 -0.14 10.00
C ASP A 183 15.88 -1.14 10.68
N ASP A 184 16.83 -0.61 11.46
CA ASP A 184 17.61 -1.29 12.47
C ASP A 184 16.71 -1.43 13.70
N VAL A 185 16.01 -2.55 13.82
CA VAL A 185 15.30 -2.91 15.04
C VAL A 185 16.32 -3.27 16.12
N SER A 186 16.45 -2.45 17.17
CA SER A 186 17.29 -2.79 18.32
C SER A 186 16.64 -3.96 19.08
N PHE A 187 17.24 -5.15 19.01
CA PHE A 187 16.74 -6.35 19.70
C PHE A 187 16.98 -6.34 21.21
N ASP A 188 17.66 -5.34 21.74
CA ASP A 188 18.05 -5.22 23.15
C ASP A 188 17.20 -4.18 23.89
N ASP A 189 15.95 -4.50 24.25
CA ASP A 189 15.17 -3.70 25.20
C ASP A 189 14.68 -4.55 26.40
N PRO A 190 14.95 -4.12 27.66
CA PRO A 190 14.51 -4.82 28.87
C PRO A 190 13.00 -4.67 29.13
N PRO A 191 12.38 -5.59 29.90
CA PRO A 191 10.92 -5.63 30.04
C PRO A 191 10.41 -4.60 31.04
N ALA A 192 9.89 -3.49 30.53
CA ALA A 192 8.68 -2.80 30.99
C ALA A 192 8.42 -1.59 30.08
N SER A 193 7.93 -1.84 28.86
CA SER A 193 7.54 -0.76 27.96
C SER A 193 6.28 -0.06 28.50
N PRO A 194 6.23 1.28 28.51
CA PRO A 194 4.97 1.99 28.75
C PRO A 194 3.90 1.52 27.73
N PRO A 195 2.59 1.67 28.03
CA PRO A 195 1.54 1.37 27.07
C PRO A 195 1.82 2.12 25.76
N PRO A 196 1.68 1.46 24.59
CA PRO A 196 1.93 2.12 23.32
C PRO A 196 1.01 3.33 23.19
N ALA A 197 1.55 4.43 22.67
CA ALA A 197 0.75 5.60 22.36
C ALA A 197 -0.39 5.22 21.41
N THR A 198 -1.56 5.86 21.59
CA THR A 198 -2.76 5.54 20.82
C THR A 198 -3.19 6.71 19.94
N ALA A 199 -3.89 6.39 18.86
CA ALA A 199 -4.52 7.36 17.98
C ALA A 199 -5.87 6.85 17.49
N VAL A 200 -6.74 7.77 17.07
CA VAL A 200 -7.92 7.49 16.24
C VAL A 200 -7.58 7.88 14.81
N LEU A 201 -7.79 6.96 13.87
CA LEU A 201 -7.52 7.21 12.46
C LEU A 201 -8.84 7.24 11.68
N SER A 202 -8.96 8.17 10.74
CA SER A 202 -10.01 8.11 9.73
C SER A 202 -9.51 8.74 8.44
N GLY A 203 -10.19 8.47 7.33
CA GLY A 203 -9.77 9.08 6.08
C GLY A 203 -10.35 8.42 4.86
N ARG A 204 -9.66 8.65 3.76
CA ARG A 204 -10.03 8.17 2.44
C ARG A 204 -8.83 7.94 1.56
N PHE A 205 -8.95 7.02 0.62
CA PHE A 205 -8.01 6.88 -0.48
C PHE A 205 -8.75 6.93 -1.81
N ASP A 206 -8.02 7.30 -2.85
CA ASP A 206 -8.47 7.34 -4.24
C ASP A 206 -7.26 7.14 -5.15
N VAL A 207 -7.23 6.02 -5.87
CA VAL A 207 -6.12 5.59 -6.73
C VAL A 207 -6.60 5.17 -8.11
N TYR A 208 -5.76 5.40 -9.12
CA TYR A 208 -6.04 5.18 -10.55
C TYR A 208 -4.75 5.05 -11.38
#